data_AF-A0A1G7MPY9-F1
#
_entry.id   AF-A0A1G7MPY9-F1
#
_cell.length_a   1.000
_cell.length_b   1.000
_cell.length_c   1.000
_cell.angle_alpha   90.00
_cell.angle_beta   90.00
_cell.angle_gamma   90.00
#
_symmetry.space_group_name_H-M   'P 1'
#
loop_
_entity.id
_entity.type
_entity.pdbx_description
1 polymer ?
#
loop_
_entity_poly.entity_id
_entity_poly.type
_entity_poly.pdbx_seq_one_letter_code
_entity_poly.pdbx_strand_id
1 'polypeptide(L)'
;MDTVIETKPQSRTRRFRANDAKRMEPNAMRRQAALAQSAWHHLRESGAAVTFINTHNVALGARPIDIAVASDEGLLRVLTELKTVATVQP
;
A
#
# COMPACT_ATOMS: atom_id res chain seq x y z
N MET A 1 22.27 23.92 44.07
CA MET A 1 22.70 22.54 43.82
C MET A 1 21.51 21.85 43.22
N ASP A 2 21.49 21.88 41.88
CA ASP A 2 20.37 21.54 41.03
C ASP A 2 19.98 20.07 41.13
N THR A 3 18.67 19.89 41.11
CA THR A 3 17.94 18.63 41.16
C THR A 3 18.17 17.84 39.88
N VAL A 4 18.53 16.55 39.99
CA VAL A 4 18.47 15.61 38.86
C VAL A 4 17.52 14.48 39.20
N ILE A 5 16.30 14.56 38.66
CA ILE A 5 15.36 13.44 38.64
C ILE A 5 15.60 12.71 37.31
N GLU A 6 16.16 11.51 37.39
CA GLU A 6 16.35 10.65 36.23
C GLU A 6 15.06 9.90 35.91
N THR A 7 14.38 10.30 34.83
CA THR A 7 13.21 9.60 34.29
C THR A 7 13.62 8.52 33.30
N LYS A 8 13.39 7.24 33.67
CA LYS A 8 13.54 6.08 32.78
C LYS A 8 12.57 6.16 31.59
N PRO A 9 12.99 5.84 30.36
CA PRO A 9 12.09 5.85 29.20
C PRO A 9 11.12 4.66 29.28
N GLN A 10 9.83 4.95 29.52
CA GLN A 10 8.78 3.94 29.43
C GLN A 10 8.62 3.48 27.98
N SER A 11 8.89 2.19 27.73
CA SER A 11 8.60 1.55 26.46
C SER A 11 7.08 1.53 26.25
N ARG A 12 6.59 2.41 25.38
CA ARG A 12 5.20 2.40 24.93
C ARG A 12 4.98 1.14 24.10
N THR A 13 4.47 0.09 24.72
CA THR A 13 3.88 -1.03 23.98
C THR A 13 2.73 -0.47 23.15
N ARG A 14 2.87 -0.54 21.82
CA ARG A 14 1.81 -0.16 20.88
C ARG A 14 0.63 -1.11 21.12
N ARG A 15 -0.32 -0.69 21.96
CA ARG A 15 -1.63 -1.35 22.05
C ARG A 15 -2.26 -1.29 20.66
N PHE A 16 -2.56 -2.46 20.10
CA PHE A 16 -3.43 -2.57 18.93
C PHE A 16 -4.77 -1.96 19.32
N ARG A 17 -5.05 -0.75 18.82
CA ARG A 17 -6.37 -0.13 18.97
C ARG A 17 -7.31 -0.86 18.04
N ALA A 18 -8.44 -1.31 18.56
CA ALA A 18 -9.55 -1.72 17.70
C ALA A 18 -9.87 -0.53 16.79
N ASN A 19 -9.73 -0.74 15.49
CA ASN A 19 -9.95 0.31 14.51
C ASN A 19 -11.42 0.22 14.11
N ASP A 20 -12.24 1.22 14.46
CA ASP A 20 -13.64 1.35 14.02
C ASP A 20 -13.75 1.67 12.51
N ALA A 21 -12.63 1.61 11.78
CA ALA A 21 -12.60 1.73 10.34
C ALA A 21 -13.55 0.70 9.71
N LYS A 22 -14.47 1.20 8.86
CA LYS A 22 -15.33 0.38 8.02
C LYS A 22 -14.48 -0.69 7.35
N ARG A 23 -14.76 -1.97 7.67
CA ARG A 23 -14.07 -3.10 7.04
C ARG A 23 -14.24 -2.99 5.53
N MET A 24 -13.14 -3.17 4.81
CA MET A 24 -13.16 -3.22 3.36
C MET A 24 -14.02 -4.41 2.92
N GLU A 25 -14.86 -4.18 1.91
CA GLU A 25 -15.68 -5.24 1.33
C GLU A 25 -14.81 -6.42 0.86
N PRO A 26 -15.23 -7.69 1.05
CA PRO A 26 -14.40 -8.85 0.74
C PRO A 26 -13.84 -8.85 -0.69
N ASN A 27 -14.62 -8.39 -1.66
CA ASN A 27 -14.18 -8.30 -3.06
C ASN A 27 -13.13 -7.22 -3.28
N ALA A 28 -13.25 -6.06 -2.62
CA ALA A 28 -12.22 -5.02 -2.66
C ALA A 28 -10.92 -5.52 -2.00
N MET A 29 -11.01 -6.26 -0.91
CA MET A 29 -9.85 -6.90 -0.27
C MET A 29 -9.16 -7.90 -1.20
N ARG A 30 -9.93 -8.75 -1.92
CA ARG A 30 -9.37 -9.69 -2.90
C ARG A 30 -8.62 -8.97 -4.02
N ARG A 31 -9.19 -7.88 -4.55
CA ARG A 31 -8.54 -7.08 -5.60
C ARG A 31 -7.28 -6.38 -5.10
N GLN A 32 -7.31 -5.81 -3.90
CA GLN A 32 -6.13 -5.21 -3.29
C GLN A 32 -5.02 -6.24 -3.05
N ALA A 33 -5.38 -7.44 -2.59
CA ALA A 33 -4.41 -8.53 -2.40
C ALA A 33 -3.82 -9.01 -3.73
N ALA A 34 -4.63 -9.11 -4.78
CA ALA A 34 -4.15 -9.46 -6.12
C ALA A 34 -3.19 -8.39 -6.67
N LEU A 35 -3.56 -7.11 -6.58
CA LEU A 35 -2.71 -5.99 -6.98
C LEU A 35 -1.36 -6.02 -6.25
N ALA A 36 -1.39 -6.17 -4.92
CA ALA A 36 -0.18 -6.21 -4.12
C ALA A 36 0.74 -7.34 -4.57
N GLN A 37 0.23 -8.58 -4.65
CA GLN A 37 1.01 -9.74 -5.07
C GLN A 37 1.65 -9.56 -6.46
N SER A 38 0.90 -9.01 -7.42
CA SER A 38 1.45 -8.73 -8.75
C SER A 38 2.54 -7.65 -8.72
N ALA A 39 2.35 -6.57 -7.95
CA ALA A 39 3.35 -5.51 -7.84
C ALA A 39 4.66 -6.03 -7.22
N TRP A 40 4.55 -6.84 -6.17
CA TRP A 40 5.70 -7.52 -5.57
C TRP A 40 6.42 -8.44 -6.55
N HIS A 41 5.67 -9.19 -7.35
CA HIS A 41 6.23 -10.10 -8.34
C HIS A 41 6.96 -9.36 -9.47
N HIS A 42 6.39 -8.27 -9.97
CA HIS A 42 6.91 -7.56 -11.14
C HIS A 42 8.02 -6.55 -10.82
N LEU A 43 7.91 -5.80 -9.71
CA LEU A 43 8.85 -4.73 -9.40
C LEU A 43 10.02 -5.19 -8.51
N ARG A 44 9.87 -6.32 -7.80
CA ARG A 44 10.86 -6.99 -6.92
C ARG A 44 11.33 -6.16 -5.71
N GLU A 45 11.49 -4.85 -5.85
CA GLU A 45 11.82 -3.92 -4.78
C GLU A 45 10.55 -3.48 -4.03
N SER A 46 10.62 -3.53 -2.71
CA SER A 46 9.50 -3.15 -1.84
C SER A 46 9.12 -1.68 -1.92
N GLY A 47 10.11 -0.80 -2.01
CA GLY A 47 9.90 0.63 -2.19
C GLY A 47 9.15 0.93 -3.49
N ALA A 48 9.58 0.33 -4.60
CA ALA A 48 8.97 0.51 -5.91
C ALA A 48 7.51 0.00 -5.94
N ALA A 49 7.25 -1.18 -5.37
CA ALA A 49 5.89 -1.74 -5.31
C ALA A 49 4.93 -0.88 -4.48
N VAL A 50 5.34 -0.47 -3.27
CA VAL A 50 4.53 0.38 -2.40
C VAL A 50 4.30 1.76 -3.03
N THR A 51 5.33 2.32 -3.67
CA THR A 51 5.23 3.60 -4.38
C THR A 51 4.21 3.48 -5.50
N PHE A 52 4.37 2.52 -6.42
CA PHE A 52 3.43 2.32 -7.53
C PHE A 52 1.99 2.19 -7.03
N ILE A 53 1.71 1.36 -6.02
CA ILE A 53 0.35 1.11 -5.55
C ILE A 53 -0.32 2.38 -4.99
N ASN A 54 0.44 3.20 -4.26
CA ASN A 54 -0.11 4.28 -3.43
C ASN A 54 0.11 5.69 -3.99
N THR A 55 0.98 5.88 -4.98
CA THR A 55 1.19 7.19 -5.60
C THR A 55 0.28 7.37 -6.81
N HIS A 56 0.08 8.63 -7.19
CA HIS A 56 -0.68 8.96 -8.39
C HIS A 56 0.08 8.44 -9.62
N ASN A 57 -0.59 7.62 -10.44
CA ASN A 57 -0.06 7.15 -11.71
C ASN A 57 -0.70 7.96 -12.84
N VAL A 58 0.12 8.62 -13.65
CA VAL A 58 -0.33 9.53 -14.73
C VAL A 58 -1.11 8.79 -15.83
N ALA A 59 -0.67 7.59 -16.22
CA ALA A 59 -1.34 6.80 -17.25
C ALA A 59 -2.73 6.29 -16.79
N LEU A 60 -2.89 6.08 -15.49
CA LEU A 60 -4.14 5.65 -14.87
C LEU A 60 -5.02 6.83 -14.42
N GLY A 61 -4.46 8.03 -14.29
CA GLY A 61 -5.16 9.24 -13.86
C GLY A 61 -5.54 9.28 -12.38
N ALA A 62 -5.15 8.28 -11.58
CA ALA A 62 -5.37 8.22 -10.14
C ALA A 62 -4.36 7.28 -9.47
N ARG A 63 -4.54 7.03 -8.17
CA ARG A 63 -3.73 6.03 -7.45
C ARG A 63 -4.16 4.63 -7.88
N PRO A 64 -3.21 3.73 -8.20
CA PRO A 64 -3.53 2.36 -8.61
C PRO A 64 -4.40 1.58 -7.62
N ILE A 65 -4.20 1.77 -6.31
CA ILE A 65 -5.04 1.12 -5.30
C ILE A 65 -6.51 1.52 -5.37
N ASP A 66 -6.81 2.82 -5.58
CA ASP A 66 -8.18 3.32 -5.63
C ASP A 66 -8.93 2.75 -6.85
N ILE A 67 -8.24 2.65 -7.99
CA ILE A 67 -8.78 2.08 -9.21
C ILE A 67 -9.00 0.57 -9.06
N ALA A 68 -8.02 -0.14 -8.51
CA ALA A 68 -8.08 -1.59 -8.38
C ALA A 68 -9.18 -2.04 -7.41
N VAL A 69 -9.43 -1.33 -6.31
CA VAL A 69 -10.48 -1.75 -5.37
C VAL A 69 -11.89 -1.46 -5.87
N ALA A 70 -12.04 -0.48 -6.76
CA ALA A 70 -13.33 -0.04 -7.29
C ALA A 70 -14.03 -1.12 -8.15
N SER A 71 -13.29 -1.82 -9.03
CA SER A 71 -13.86 -2.87 -9.88
C SER A 71 -12.82 -3.86 -10.41
N ASP A 72 -13.27 -4.98 -10.97
CA ASP A 72 -12.40 -5.98 -11.58
C ASP A 72 -11.74 -5.43 -12.87
N GLU A 73 -12.44 -4.62 -13.65
CA GLU A 73 -11.90 -3.91 -14.81
C GLU A 73 -10.82 -2.90 -14.40
N GLY A 74 -11.03 -2.20 -13.28
CA GLY A 74 -10.05 -1.32 -12.68
C GLY A 74 -8.77 -2.08 -12.35
N LEU A 75 -8.89 -3.25 -11.71
CA LEU A 75 -7.75 -4.12 -11.43
C LEU A 75 -7.02 -4.53 -12.71
N LEU A 76 -7.72 -5.00 -13.75
CA LEU A 76 -7.10 -5.41 -15.01
C LEU A 76 -6.32 -4.27 -15.70
N ARG A 77 -6.87 -3.05 -15.69
CA ARG A 77 -6.17 -1.86 -16.21
C ARG A 77 -4.88 -1.58 -15.45
N VAL A 78 -4.94 -1.62 -14.12
CA VAL A 78 -3.76 -1.41 -13.27
C VAL A 78 -2.70 -2.48 -13.49
N LEU A 79 -3.10 -3.76 -13.61
CA LEU A 79 -2.16 -4.86 -13.85
C LEU A 79 -1.51 -4.76 -15.23
N THR A 80 -2.21 -4.21 -16.22
CA THR A 80 -1.63 -3.94 -17.55
C THR A 80 -0.57 -2.85 -17.45
N GLU A 81 -0.88 -1.75 -16.78
CA GLU A 81 0.07 -0.65 -16.57
C GLU A 81 1.28 -1.08 -15.74
N LEU A 82 1.07 -1.90 -14.71
CA LEU A 82 2.15 -2.45 -13.89
C LEU A 82 3.17 -3.23 -14.75
N LYS A 83 2.71 -4.01 -15.73
CA LYS A 83 3.60 -4.72 -16.65
C LYS A 83 4.39 -3.75 -17.51
N THR A 84 3.75 -2.70 -18.03
CA THR A 84 4.43 -1.64 -18.78
C THR A 84 5.53 -0.99 -17.93
N VAL A 85 5.23 -0.58 -16.70
CA VAL A 85 6.20 0.04 -15.79
C VAL A 85 7.36 -0.92 -15.47
N ALA A 86 7.08 -2.20 -15.26
CA ALA A 86 8.10 -3.21 -14.98
C ALA A 86 9.02 -3.49 -16.17
N THR A 87 8.55 -3.31 -17.41
CA THR A 87 9.39 -3.43 -18.61
C THR A 87 10.27 -2.19 -18.87
N VAL A 88 9.90 -1.04 -18.31
CA VAL A 88 10.60 0.23 -18.52
C VAL A 88 11.68 0.47 -17.45
N GLN A 89 11.55 -0.12 -16.26
CA GLN A 89 12.59 -0.07 -15.22
C GLN A 89 13.67 -1.13 -15.49
N PRO A 90 14.94 -0.74 -15.71
CA PRO A 90 16.07 -1.66 -15.93
C PRO A 90 16.53 -2.39 -14.64
#